data_AF-G5KHP8-F1
#
_entry.id   AF-G5KHP8-F1
#
_cell.length_a   1.000
_cell.length_b   1.000
_cell.length_c   1.000
_cell.angle_alpha   90.00
_cell.angle_beta   90.00
_cell.angle_gamma   90.00
#
_symmetry.space_group_name_H-M   'P 1'
#
loop_
_entity.id
_entity.type
_entity.pdbx_description
1 polymer ?
#
loop_
_entity_poly.entity_id
_entity_poly.type
_entity_poly.pdbx_seq_one_letter_code
_entity_poly.pdbx_strand_id
1 'polypeptide(L)'
;MHACGHDFHQTSLLGAAEKLKEIEEQLKGTVRLTFQPAEEVSKGAYHVIEQGGLEGVSAIIGYHNNPHLKPGQIGLRSKAIMAAVEKFTVTVEGVSGHAARPEFGVDTVLAITTMVNNLQAIVSRMTSPFEPTVLSVTHIDVGSTWNVLPQSGYFEGTIRSFDPQGRQTLRERFERIVTASAEQFQAKVSIKWDQTPTVTYNDETLTPLVFEHSKNFAQVIEIPPLTGGEDFAAYQEQIPGVFALIGSNGDEGAPDLHHDTFMVKDQALETAVTYYVENAKLLLNYFDMK
;
A
#
# COMPACT_ATOMS: atom_id res chain seq x y z
N MET A 1 9.96 -5.93 17.82
CA MET A 1 10.48 -4.56 17.66
C MET A 1 9.44 -3.76 16.91
N HIS A 2 9.12 -2.53 17.32
CA HIS A 2 8.23 -1.63 16.57
C HIS A 2 9.05 -0.84 15.52
N ALA A 3 9.62 -1.54 14.54
CA ALA A 3 10.49 -0.93 13.52
C ALA A 3 9.73 -0.09 12.47
N CYS A 4 8.42 0.00 12.57
CA CYS A 4 7.55 0.84 11.73
C CYS A 4 6.87 1.97 12.52
N GLY A 5 7.20 2.15 13.81
CA GLY A 5 6.68 3.26 14.62
C GLY A 5 5.23 3.14 15.07
N HIS A 6 4.64 1.94 15.04
CA HIS A 6 3.22 1.75 15.39
C HIS A 6 2.92 1.99 16.88
N ASP A 7 3.92 1.85 17.74
CA ASP A 7 3.89 2.28 19.14
C ASP A 7 3.76 3.81 19.25
N PHE A 8 4.51 4.56 18.45
CA PHE A 8 4.37 6.01 18.33
C PHE A 8 2.99 6.42 17.80
N HIS A 9 2.45 5.73 16.79
CA HIS A 9 1.09 5.99 16.27
C HIS A 9 0.04 5.80 17.36
N GLN A 10 0.06 4.66 18.05
CA GLN A 10 -0.86 4.37 19.16
C GLN A 10 -0.75 5.41 20.27
N THR A 11 0.47 5.78 20.66
CA THR A 11 0.71 6.80 21.69
C THR A 11 0.14 8.16 21.29
N SER A 12 0.35 8.58 20.04
CA SER A 12 -0.17 9.86 19.54
C SER A 12 -1.70 9.87 19.45
N LEU A 13 -2.34 8.76 19.06
CA LEU A 13 -3.79 8.67 19.01
C LEU A 13 -4.41 8.67 20.42
N LEU A 14 -3.74 8.06 21.41
CA LEU A 14 -4.12 8.18 22.82
C LEU A 14 -4.00 9.62 23.34
N GLY A 15 -2.92 10.33 23.00
CA GLY A 15 -2.78 11.74 23.34
C GLY A 15 -3.86 12.62 22.69
N ALA A 16 -4.22 12.33 21.43
CA ALA A 16 -5.33 13.00 20.77
C ALA A 16 -6.68 12.67 21.43
N ALA A 17 -6.87 11.43 21.88
CA ALA A 17 -8.07 11.02 22.61
C ALA A 17 -8.26 11.81 23.90
N GLU A 18 -7.19 11.99 24.68
CA GLU A 18 -7.19 12.81 25.90
C GLU A 18 -7.59 14.26 25.57
N LYS A 19 -6.92 14.88 24.58
CA LYS A 19 -7.17 16.27 24.18
C LYS A 19 -8.57 16.50 23.62
N LEU A 20 -9.07 15.59 22.80
CA LEU A 20 -10.44 15.65 22.27
C LEU A 20 -11.48 15.47 23.38
N LYS A 21 -11.20 14.63 24.38
CA LYS A 21 -12.09 14.42 25.52
C LYS A 21 -12.18 15.66 26.42
N GLU A 22 -11.09 16.40 26.60
CA GLU A 22 -11.09 17.69 27.32
C GLU A 22 -12.04 18.73 26.70
N ILE A 23 -12.26 18.67 25.38
CA ILE A 23 -13.09 19.62 24.63
C ILE A 23 -14.37 18.99 24.07
N GLU A 24 -14.77 17.81 24.54
CA GLU A 24 -15.86 17.00 23.96
C GLU A 24 -17.16 17.79 23.81
N GLU A 25 -17.54 18.58 24.81
CA GLU A 25 -18.77 19.39 24.81
C GLU A 25 -18.78 20.49 23.72
N GLN A 26 -17.61 20.83 23.18
CA GLN A 26 -17.44 21.85 22.14
C GLN A 26 -17.44 21.25 20.73
N LEU A 27 -17.36 19.91 20.61
CA LEU A 27 -17.31 19.23 19.33
C LEU A 27 -18.69 19.16 18.69
N LYS A 28 -18.77 19.55 17.41
CA LYS A 28 -20.00 19.49 16.61
C LYS A 28 -20.13 18.16 15.88
N GLY A 29 -20.36 17.09 16.64
CA GLY A 29 -20.51 15.74 16.13
C GLY A 29 -19.75 14.73 16.96
N THR A 30 -19.25 13.67 16.33
CA THR A 30 -18.62 12.55 17.04
C THR A 30 -17.29 12.20 16.40
N VAL A 31 -16.24 12.07 17.22
CA VAL A 31 -14.95 11.53 16.80
C VAL A 31 -14.87 10.08 17.22
N ARG A 32 -14.63 9.18 16.27
CA ARG A 32 -14.34 7.76 16.51
C ARG A 32 -12.84 7.54 16.42
N LEU A 33 -12.27 6.91 17.44
CA LEU A 33 -10.84 6.57 17.50
C LEU A 33 -10.68 5.10 17.13
N THR A 34 -9.91 4.83 16.07
CA THR A 34 -9.69 3.47 15.57
C THR A 34 -8.26 3.02 15.88
N PHE A 35 -8.13 2.08 16.81
CA PHE A 35 -6.87 1.40 17.11
C PHE A 35 -6.79 0.11 16.31
N GLN A 36 -6.26 0.21 15.09
CA GLN A 36 -6.22 -0.90 14.15
C GLN A 36 -5.10 -1.90 14.51
N PRO A 37 -5.38 -3.23 14.58
CA PRO A 37 -4.35 -4.26 14.69
C PRO A 37 -3.83 -4.69 13.31
N ALA A 38 -2.75 -5.47 13.23
CA ALA A 38 -2.40 -6.28 12.04
C ALA A 38 -2.23 -5.53 10.69
N GLU A 39 -1.75 -4.29 10.71
CA GLU A 39 -1.41 -3.50 9.51
C GLU A 39 -0.31 -4.19 8.68
N GLU A 40 0.77 -4.67 9.32
CA GLU A 40 1.97 -5.25 8.64
C GLU A 40 1.66 -6.50 7.78
N VAL A 41 0.48 -7.10 7.96
CA VAL A 41 -0.01 -8.23 7.15
C VAL A 41 -1.24 -7.87 6.31
N SER A 42 -1.59 -6.58 6.30
CA SER A 42 -2.64 -5.92 5.52
C SER A 42 -4.03 -6.51 5.73
N LYS A 43 -4.36 -6.79 7.00
CA LYS A 43 -5.66 -7.38 7.40
C LYS A 43 -6.43 -6.53 8.40
N GLY A 44 -5.75 -5.57 9.02
CA GLY A 44 -6.29 -4.78 10.13
C GLY A 44 -7.53 -4.01 9.74
N ALA A 45 -7.38 -3.21 8.68
CA ALA A 45 -8.45 -2.33 8.21
C ALA A 45 -9.69 -3.12 7.83
N TYR A 46 -9.51 -4.24 7.11
CA TYR A 46 -10.59 -5.13 6.70
C TYR A 46 -11.38 -5.70 7.88
N HIS A 47 -10.69 -6.21 8.91
CA HIS A 47 -11.38 -6.69 10.11
C HIS A 47 -12.16 -5.58 10.82
N VAL A 48 -11.62 -4.36 10.90
CA VAL A 48 -12.34 -3.23 11.49
C VAL A 48 -13.61 -2.90 10.70
N ILE A 49 -13.53 -2.91 9.36
CA ILE A 49 -14.68 -2.67 8.48
C ILE A 49 -15.74 -3.77 8.66
N GLU A 50 -15.34 -5.04 8.65
CA GLU A 50 -16.23 -6.19 8.82
C GLU A 50 -16.99 -6.17 10.17
N GLN A 51 -16.40 -5.58 11.20
CA GLN A 51 -17.03 -5.42 12.53
C GLN A 51 -17.85 -4.12 12.66
N GLY A 52 -18.16 -3.43 11.57
CA GLY A 52 -18.96 -2.20 11.57
C GLY A 52 -18.20 -0.95 12.00
N GLY A 53 -16.86 -0.99 12.03
CA GLY A 53 -16.02 0.11 12.52
C GLY A 53 -16.20 1.43 11.76
N LEU A 54 -16.72 1.40 10.54
CA LEU A 54 -17.02 2.58 9.73
C LEU A 54 -18.51 2.98 9.70
N GLU A 55 -19.41 2.27 10.39
CA GLU A 55 -20.83 2.61 10.38
C GLU A 55 -21.07 4.01 10.94
N GLY A 56 -21.72 4.85 10.14
CA GLY A 56 -22.02 6.25 10.48
C GLY A 56 -20.83 7.21 10.44
N VAL A 57 -19.67 6.80 9.92
CA VAL A 57 -18.49 7.66 9.79
C VAL A 57 -18.52 8.42 8.47
N SER A 58 -18.40 9.76 8.51
CA SER A 58 -18.45 10.61 7.31
C SER A 58 -17.11 10.74 6.59
N ALA A 59 -16.01 10.70 7.33
CA ALA A 59 -14.65 10.76 6.79
C ALA A 59 -13.65 10.16 7.80
N ILE A 60 -12.47 9.79 7.30
CA ILE A 60 -11.39 9.23 8.12
C ILE A 60 -10.08 10.01 7.90
N ILE A 61 -9.34 10.24 8.99
CA ILE A 61 -7.97 10.77 8.92
C ILE A 61 -7.01 9.79 9.60
N GLY A 62 -5.82 9.66 9.03
CA GLY A 62 -4.76 8.81 9.52
C GLY A 62 -3.41 9.39 9.16
N TYR A 63 -2.35 8.84 9.73
CA TYR A 63 -1.01 9.17 9.30
C TYR A 63 -0.07 7.99 9.51
N HIS A 64 1.03 7.97 8.77
CA HIS A 64 2.19 7.16 9.06
C HIS A 64 3.37 8.07 9.42
N ASN A 65 4.22 7.66 10.35
CA ASN A 65 5.44 8.41 10.62
C ASN A 65 6.42 8.26 9.43
N ASN A 66 7.22 9.28 9.16
CA ASN A 66 8.23 9.24 8.11
C ASN A 66 9.59 9.63 8.71
N PRO A 67 10.58 8.71 8.73
CA PRO A 67 11.90 8.99 9.30
C PRO A 67 12.71 9.99 8.47
N HIS A 68 12.36 10.20 7.19
CA HIS A 68 13.01 11.16 6.30
C HIS A 68 12.50 12.60 6.48
N LEU A 69 11.42 12.78 7.25
CA LEU A 69 10.88 14.09 7.60
C LEU A 69 11.23 14.43 9.05
N LYS A 70 11.52 15.72 9.29
CA LYS A 70 11.85 16.24 10.63
C LYS A 70 10.59 16.36 11.48
N PRO A 71 10.68 16.18 12.82
CA PRO A 71 9.61 16.57 13.73
C PRO A 71 9.12 17.99 13.43
N GLY A 72 7.79 18.21 13.45
CA GLY A 72 7.17 19.47 13.00
C GLY A 72 6.81 19.52 11.50
N GLN A 73 7.21 18.53 10.70
CA GLN A 73 6.86 18.46 9.28
C GLN A 73 5.72 17.47 9.01
N ILE A 74 4.82 17.85 8.10
CA ILE A 74 3.74 16.99 7.61
C ILE A 74 3.81 16.95 6.08
N GLY A 75 4.02 15.75 5.53
CA GLY A 75 3.88 15.46 4.11
C GLY A 75 2.43 15.12 3.78
N LEU A 76 1.85 15.84 2.83
CA LEU A 76 0.49 15.61 2.35
C LEU A 76 0.44 15.77 0.83
N ARG A 77 -0.44 15.00 0.19
CA ARG A 77 -0.79 15.20 -1.22
C ARG A 77 -2.19 14.67 -1.47
N SER A 78 -2.92 15.30 -2.39
CA SER A 78 -4.16 14.74 -2.93
C SER A 78 -3.84 13.50 -3.77
N LYS A 79 -4.83 12.63 -3.95
CA LYS A 79 -4.72 11.38 -4.71
C LYS A 79 -3.76 10.41 -4.02
N ALA A 80 -3.13 9.51 -4.77
CA ALA A 80 -2.32 8.44 -4.21
C ALA A 80 -1.16 8.96 -3.33
N ILE A 81 -1.13 8.68 -2.03
CA ILE A 81 0.04 8.97 -1.19
C ILE A 81 0.95 7.75 -1.04
N MET A 82 0.39 6.54 -1.13
CA MET A 82 1.10 5.27 -1.11
C MET A 82 0.58 4.35 -2.22
N ALA A 83 1.40 3.38 -2.63
CA ALA A 83 1.10 2.51 -3.77
C ALA A 83 0.08 1.43 -3.39
N ALA A 84 -0.76 1.05 -4.36
CA ALA A 84 -1.36 -0.28 -4.33
C ALA A 84 -0.26 -1.32 -4.44
N VAL A 85 -0.42 -2.39 -3.67
CA VAL A 85 0.45 -3.56 -3.67
C VAL A 85 -0.34 -4.68 -4.30
N GLU A 86 0.28 -5.36 -5.25
CA GLU A 86 -0.22 -6.58 -5.83
C GLU A 86 0.80 -7.66 -5.61
N LYS A 87 0.43 -8.74 -4.93
CA LYS A 87 1.32 -9.90 -4.78
C LYS A 87 0.74 -11.07 -5.56
N PHE A 88 1.56 -11.65 -6.43
CA PHE A 88 1.16 -12.77 -7.28
C PHE A 88 2.08 -13.97 -7.10
N THR A 89 1.50 -15.15 -7.28
CA THR A 89 2.20 -16.40 -7.53
C THR A 89 1.60 -17.04 -8.78
N VAL A 90 2.43 -17.40 -9.75
CA VAL A 90 2.03 -18.10 -10.97
C VAL A 90 2.66 -19.48 -10.97
N THR A 91 1.82 -20.52 -10.92
CA THR A 91 2.27 -21.91 -11.08
C THR A 91 2.09 -22.33 -12.53
N VAL A 92 3.12 -22.94 -13.10
CA VAL A 92 3.15 -23.41 -14.49
C VAL A 92 3.33 -24.92 -14.51
N GLU A 93 2.52 -25.62 -15.29
CA GLU A 93 2.59 -27.06 -15.48
C GLU A 93 2.80 -27.37 -16.97
N GLY A 94 3.87 -28.08 -17.28
CA GLY A 94 4.15 -28.67 -18.58
C GLY A 94 4.03 -30.19 -18.53
N VAL A 95 4.91 -30.86 -19.29
CA VAL A 95 4.98 -32.32 -19.38
C VAL A 95 6.45 -32.69 -19.30
N SER A 96 6.82 -33.45 -18.28
CA SER A 96 8.21 -33.87 -18.10
C SER A 96 8.69 -34.75 -19.24
N GLY A 97 9.97 -34.66 -19.57
CA GLY A 97 10.58 -35.46 -20.64
C GLY A 97 12.09 -35.47 -20.55
N HIS A 98 12.73 -36.34 -21.33
CA HIS A 98 14.19 -36.31 -21.46
C HIS A 98 14.58 -35.08 -22.30
N ALA A 99 15.55 -34.28 -21.84
CA ALA A 99 15.96 -33.04 -22.52
C ALA A 99 16.43 -33.23 -23.99
N ALA A 100 16.86 -34.44 -24.37
CA ALA A 100 17.27 -34.77 -25.73
C ALA A 100 16.10 -35.19 -26.65
N ARG A 101 14.87 -35.25 -26.12
CA ARG A 101 13.64 -35.63 -26.82
C ARG A 101 12.49 -34.67 -26.48
N PRO A 102 12.63 -33.37 -26.81
CA PRO A 102 11.67 -32.34 -26.43
C PRO A 102 10.27 -32.55 -27.04
N GLU A 103 10.15 -33.29 -28.14
CA GLU A 103 8.89 -33.59 -28.82
C GLU A 103 7.89 -34.42 -28.00
N PHE A 104 8.35 -35.04 -26.90
CA PHE A 104 7.49 -35.80 -25.96
C PHE A 104 7.19 -35.04 -24.66
N GLY A 105 7.60 -33.77 -24.54
CA GLY A 105 7.40 -32.95 -23.35
C GLY A 105 6.89 -31.54 -23.67
N VAL A 106 6.65 -30.78 -22.61
CA VAL A 106 6.39 -29.33 -22.67
C VAL A 106 7.40 -28.68 -21.73
N ASP A 107 8.29 -27.88 -22.28
CA ASP A 107 9.38 -27.25 -21.54
C ASP A 107 8.86 -26.13 -20.62
N THR A 108 8.69 -26.46 -19.34
CA THR A 108 8.24 -25.51 -18.32
C THR A 108 9.23 -24.38 -18.06
N VAL A 109 10.54 -24.62 -18.22
CA VAL A 109 11.57 -23.56 -18.05
C VAL A 109 11.41 -22.52 -19.15
N LEU A 110 11.23 -22.95 -20.40
CA LEU A 110 11.01 -22.07 -21.54
C LEU A 110 9.70 -21.28 -21.40
N ALA A 111 8.63 -21.95 -20.96
CA ALA A 111 7.33 -21.30 -20.75
C ALA A 111 7.42 -20.19 -19.68
N ILE A 112 7.99 -20.48 -18.51
CA ILE A 112 8.15 -19.51 -17.41
C ILE A 112 9.01 -18.31 -17.85
N THR A 113 10.19 -18.57 -18.42
CA THR A 113 11.11 -17.48 -18.82
C THR A 113 10.49 -16.59 -19.91
N THR A 114 9.70 -17.17 -20.82
CA THR A 114 8.95 -16.39 -21.82
C THR A 114 7.86 -15.55 -21.19
N MET A 115 7.08 -16.09 -20.25
CA MET A 115 6.06 -15.34 -19.49
C MET A 115 6.68 -14.14 -18.78
N VAL A 116 7.78 -14.34 -18.03
CA VAL A 116 8.46 -13.28 -17.27
C VAL A 116 8.95 -12.16 -18.19
N ASN A 117 9.50 -12.51 -19.35
CA ASN A 117 9.94 -11.53 -20.35
C ASN A 117 8.74 -10.75 -20.94
N ASN A 118 7.67 -11.45 -21.32
CA ASN A 118 6.48 -10.83 -21.91
C ASN A 118 5.78 -9.88 -20.93
N LEU A 119 5.78 -10.20 -19.63
CA LEU A 119 5.19 -9.35 -18.58
C LEU A 119 5.84 -7.96 -18.51
N GLN A 120 7.11 -7.81 -18.91
CA GLN A 120 7.78 -6.50 -18.93
C GLN A 120 7.15 -5.52 -19.94
N ALA A 121 6.38 -6.02 -20.92
CA ALA A 121 5.62 -5.20 -21.85
C ALA A 121 4.51 -4.39 -21.15
N ILE A 122 4.01 -4.85 -20.00
CA ILE A 122 2.96 -4.13 -19.25
C ILE A 122 3.48 -2.74 -18.89
N VAL A 123 4.59 -2.67 -18.16
CA VAL A 123 5.20 -1.41 -17.74
C VAL A 123 5.73 -0.62 -18.93
N SER A 124 6.45 -1.28 -19.83
CA SER A 124 7.19 -0.57 -20.88
C SER A 124 6.30 -0.09 -22.04
N ARG A 125 5.19 -0.77 -22.34
CA ARG A 125 4.39 -0.52 -23.56
C ARG A 125 2.89 -0.36 -23.33
N MET A 126 2.36 -0.76 -22.17
CA MET A 126 0.91 -0.74 -21.92
C MET A 126 0.49 0.26 -20.84
N THR A 127 1.43 0.77 -20.03
CA THR A 127 1.18 1.80 -19.03
C THR A 127 1.69 3.16 -19.50
N SER A 128 1.03 4.24 -19.07
CA SER A 128 1.48 5.60 -19.35
C SER A 128 2.86 5.84 -18.72
N PRO A 129 3.81 6.49 -19.41
CA PRO A 129 5.08 6.89 -18.81
C PRO A 129 4.92 7.92 -17.68
N PHE A 130 3.74 8.54 -17.55
CA PHE A 130 3.38 9.47 -16.47
C PHE A 130 2.66 8.80 -15.29
N GLU A 131 2.39 7.49 -15.39
CA GLU A 131 1.79 6.68 -14.32
C GLU A 131 2.87 5.76 -13.75
N PRO A 132 3.43 6.06 -12.57
CA PRO A 132 4.45 5.21 -11.99
C PRO A 132 3.88 3.81 -11.76
N THR A 133 4.54 2.81 -12.34
CA THR A 133 4.14 1.41 -12.20
C THR A 133 5.39 0.55 -12.18
N VAL A 134 5.45 -0.38 -11.22
CA VAL A 134 6.55 -1.34 -11.09
C VAL A 134 5.97 -2.73 -11.23
N LEU A 135 6.63 -3.59 -11.99
CA LEU A 135 6.39 -5.03 -11.99
C LEU A 135 7.73 -5.70 -11.72
N SER A 136 7.79 -6.56 -10.73
CA SER A 136 8.99 -7.31 -10.40
C SER A 136 8.64 -8.76 -10.18
N VAL A 137 9.31 -9.65 -10.92
CA VAL A 137 9.35 -11.07 -10.60
C VAL A 137 10.61 -11.27 -9.77
N THR A 138 10.45 -11.64 -8.52
CA THR A 138 11.54 -11.67 -7.54
C THR A 138 12.00 -13.09 -7.21
N HIS A 139 11.24 -14.09 -7.65
CA HIS A 139 11.54 -15.50 -7.39
C HIS A 139 11.03 -16.36 -8.54
N ILE A 140 11.87 -17.29 -8.99
CA ILE A 140 11.57 -18.33 -9.97
C ILE A 140 12.17 -19.62 -9.43
N ASP A 141 11.38 -20.69 -9.37
CA ASP A 141 11.84 -22.05 -9.04
C ASP A 141 11.29 -23.03 -10.08
N VAL A 142 12.19 -23.76 -10.75
CA VAL A 142 11.84 -24.74 -11.77
C VAL A 142 13.02 -25.70 -12.06
N GLY A 143 12.73 -27.01 -12.02
CA GLY A 143 13.70 -28.06 -12.33
C GLY A 143 14.69 -28.39 -11.20
N SER A 144 15.33 -29.55 -11.32
CA SER A 144 16.25 -30.09 -10.31
C SER A 144 17.49 -30.80 -10.87
N THR A 145 17.56 -30.98 -12.19
CA THR A 145 18.67 -31.64 -12.89
C THR A 145 18.79 -31.09 -14.32
N TRP A 146 19.93 -31.32 -14.96
CA TRP A 146 20.30 -30.72 -16.26
C TRP A 146 19.73 -31.45 -17.48
N ASN A 147 19.28 -32.70 -17.36
CA ASN A 147 18.90 -33.57 -18.48
C ASN A 147 17.40 -33.93 -18.55
N VAL A 148 16.56 -33.28 -17.74
CA VAL A 148 15.11 -33.53 -17.64
C VAL A 148 14.35 -32.22 -17.81
N LEU A 149 13.33 -32.23 -18.65
CA LEU A 149 12.32 -31.16 -18.69
C LEU A 149 11.45 -31.31 -17.43
N PRO A 150 11.35 -30.29 -16.57
CA PRO A 150 10.51 -30.36 -15.38
C PRO A 150 9.03 -30.39 -15.75
N GLN A 151 8.23 -31.11 -14.96
CA GLN A 151 6.78 -31.13 -15.11
C GLN A 151 6.13 -29.82 -14.64
N SER A 152 6.72 -29.15 -13.66
CA SER A 152 6.15 -27.95 -13.04
C SER A 152 7.24 -27.04 -12.50
N GLY A 153 6.87 -25.77 -12.34
CA GLY A 153 7.65 -24.73 -11.67
C GLY A 153 6.72 -23.55 -11.36
N TYR A 154 7.25 -22.53 -10.71
CA TYR A 154 6.49 -21.33 -10.42
C TYR A 154 7.37 -20.09 -10.43
N PHE A 155 6.71 -18.93 -10.48
CA PHE A 155 7.33 -17.66 -10.21
C PHE A 155 6.39 -16.76 -9.42
N GLU A 156 6.95 -15.85 -8.63
CA GLU A 156 6.19 -14.92 -7.81
C GLU A 156 6.86 -13.55 -7.77
N GLY A 157 6.09 -12.57 -7.35
CA GLY A 157 6.54 -11.20 -7.37
C GLY A 157 5.45 -10.22 -7.03
N THR A 158 5.64 -8.99 -7.50
CA THR A 158 4.76 -7.89 -7.14
C THR A 158 4.54 -6.87 -8.24
N ILE A 159 3.37 -6.22 -8.22
CA ILE A 159 3.07 -5.01 -8.99
C ILE A 159 2.83 -3.86 -8.01
N ARG A 160 3.32 -2.67 -8.34
CA ARG A 160 3.03 -1.41 -7.66
C ARG A 160 2.33 -0.47 -8.63
N SER A 161 1.25 0.17 -8.20
CA SER A 161 0.54 1.18 -8.99
C SER A 161 -0.01 2.29 -8.10
N PHE A 162 -0.12 3.51 -8.66
CA PHE A 162 -0.62 4.69 -7.94
C PHE A 162 -1.95 5.20 -8.48
N ASP A 163 -2.56 4.48 -9.42
CA ASP A 163 -3.88 4.79 -9.94
C ASP A 163 -4.87 3.68 -9.52
N PRO A 164 -5.93 4.01 -8.76
CA PRO A 164 -6.98 3.05 -8.40
C PRO A 164 -7.62 2.38 -9.61
N GLN A 165 -7.81 3.11 -10.72
CA GLN A 165 -8.46 2.56 -11.92
C GLN A 165 -7.49 1.66 -12.70
N GLY A 166 -6.25 2.11 -12.89
CA GLY A 166 -5.19 1.36 -13.57
C GLY A 166 -4.86 0.02 -12.91
N ARG A 167 -5.04 -0.10 -11.58
CA ARG A 167 -4.78 -1.34 -10.83
C ARG A 167 -5.48 -2.57 -11.41
N GLN A 168 -6.79 -2.50 -11.66
CA GLN A 168 -7.54 -3.63 -12.21
C GLN A 168 -7.07 -3.98 -13.62
N THR A 169 -6.86 -2.95 -14.45
CA THR A 169 -6.35 -3.12 -15.81
C THR A 169 -4.96 -3.77 -15.83
N LEU A 170 -4.10 -3.50 -14.84
CA LEU A 170 -2.80 -4.15 -14.71
C LEU A 170 -2.94 -5.66 -14.42
N ARG A 171 -3.83 -6.06 -13.51
CA ARG A 171 -4.13 -7.48 -13.26
C ARG A 171 -4.66 -8.18 -14.51
N GLU A 172 -5.62 -7.58 -15.19
CA GLU A 172 -6.21 -8.15 -16.42
C GLU A 172 -5.14 -8.34 -17.52
N ARG A 173 -4.26 -7.35 -17.71
CA ARG A 173 -3.14 -7.45 -18.67
C ARG A 173 -2.15 -8.54 -18.27
N PHE A 174 -1.83 -8.64 -16.99
CA PHE A 174 -0.97 -9.70 -16.44
C PHE A 174 -1.54 -11.08 -16.74
N GLU A 175 -2.79 -11.33 -16.35
CA GLU A 175 -3.47 -12.60 -16.54
C GLU A 175 -3.55 -12.98 -18.01
N ARG A 176 -3.88 -12.02 -18.87
CA ARG A 176 -3.92 -12.23 -20.32
C ARG A 176 -2.56 -12.62 -20.90
N ILE A 177 -1.49 -11.95 -20.51
CA ILE A 177 -0.13 -12.25 -21.01
C ILE A 177 0.33 -13.63 -20.54
N VAL A 178 0.11 -13.96 -19.26
CA VAL A 178 0.47 -15.26 -18.70
C VAL A 178 -0.30 -16.38 -19.40
N THR A 179 -1.62 -16.22 -19.56
CA THR A 179 -2.48 -17.22 -20.21
C THR A 179 -2.11 -17.41 -21.68
N ALA A 180 -1.96 -16.34 -22.45
CA ALA A 180 -1.57 -16.43 -23.86
C ALA A 180 -0.18 -17.04 -24.05
N SER A 181 0.77 -16.71 -23.17
CA SER A 181 2.11 -17.32 -23.18
C SER A 181 2.03 -18.82 -22.85
N ALA A 182 1.15 -19.23 -21.92
CA ALA A 182 0.96 -20.64 -21.59
C ALA A 182 0.41 -21.44 -22.78
N GLU A 183 -0.60 -20.89 -23.45
CA GLU A 183 -1.22 -21.49 -24.65
C GLU A 183 -0.20 -21.69 -25.77
N GLN A 184 0.71 -20.72 -25.99
CA GLN A 184 1.79 -20.82 -26.97
C GLN A 184 2.64 -22.10 -26.79
N PHE A 185 2.87 -22.52 -25.55
CA PHE A 185 3.68 -23.69 -25.22
C PHE A 185 2.86 -24.94 -24.87
N GLN A 186 1.52 -24.87 -24.92
CA GLN A 186 0.62 -25.92 -24.43
C GLN A 186 0.83 -26.24 -22.93
N ALA A 187 1.28 -25.26 -22.17
CA ALA A 187 1.40 -25.34 -20.71
C ALA A 187 0.06 -24.97 -20.05
N LYS A 188 -0.15 -25.45 -18.83
CA LYS A 188 -1.24 -25.00 -17.96
C LYS A 188 -0.69 -24.01 -16.94
N VAL A 189 -1.51 -23.06 -16.55
CA VAL A 189 -1.15 -22.04 -15.55
C VAL A 189 -2.25 -21.84 -14.53
N SER A 190 -1.86 -21.52 -13.31
CA SER A 190 -2.74 -20.95 -12.29
C SER A 190 -2.10 -19.70 -11.71
N ILE A 191 -2.92 -18.67 -11.51
CA ILE A 191 -2.48 -17.38 -10.98
C ILE A 191 -3.20 -17.19 -9.64
N LYS A 192 -2.42 -16.95 -8.59
CA LYS A 192 -2.93 -16.61 -7.26
C LYS A 192 -2.55 -15.17 -6.96
N TRP A 193 -3.54 -14.36 -6.63
CA TRP A 193 -3.35 -13.03 -6.04
C TRP A 193 -3.55 -13.11 -4.54
N ASP A 194 -2.61 -12.59 -3.75
CA ASP A 194 -2.81 -12.42 -2.31
C ASP A 194 -3.64 -11.16 -2.02
N GLN A 195 -4.25 -11.11 -0.83
CA GLN A 195 -4.89 -9.90 -0.32
C GLN A 195 -3.81 -8.92 0.13
N THR A 196 -3.78 -7.77 -0.51
CA THR A 196 -2.79 -6.71 -0.30
C THR A 196 -3.48 -5.35 -0.41
N PRO A 197 -2.91 -4.29 0.18
CA PRO A 197 -3.52 -2.96 0.18
C PRO A 197 -3.74 -2.43 -1.23
N THR A 198 -4.83 -1.70 -1.41
CA THR A 198 -5.08 -0.92 -2.63
C THR A 198 -4.36 0.44 -2.52
N VAL A 199 -4.65 1.36 -3.43
CA VAL A 199 -3.95 2.66 -3.41
C VAL A 199 -4.45 3.46 -2.21
N THR A 200 -3.55 3.87 -1.31
CA THR A 200 -3.88 4.85 -0.27
C THR A 200 -4.12 6.19 -0.96
N TYR A 201 -5.39 6.48 -1.24
CA TYR A 201 -5.82 7.56 -2.13
C TYR A 201 -6.52 8.65 -1.32
N ASN A 202 -5.82 9.75 -1.15
CA ASN A 202 -6.32 10.90 -0.42
C ASN A 202 -7.40 11.64 -1.21
N ASP A 203 -8.53 11.89 -0.56
CA ASP A 203 -9.70 12.54 -1.16
C ASP A 203 -9.34 13.94 -1.70
N GLU A 204 -9.74 14.23 -2.94
CA GLU A 204 -9.35 15.46 -3.64
C GLU A 204 -10.02 16.73 -3.09
N THR A 205 -11.11 16.58 -2.32
CA THR A 205 -11.85 17.68 -1.69
C THR A 205 -11.35 17.95 -0.28
N LEU A 206 -11.15 16.89 0.53
CA LEU A 206 -10.75 17.01 1.93
C LEU A 206 -9.26 17.33 2.07
N THR A 207 -8.41 16.80 1.19
CA THR A 207 -6.96 16.95 1.33
C THR A 207 -6.50 18.41 1.26
N PRO A 208 -6.97 19.26 0.33
CA PRO A 208 -6.62 20.68 0.34
C PRO A 208 -7.02 21.40 1.63
N LEU A 209 -8.16 21.02 2.23
CA LEU A 209 -8.63 21.60 3.50
C LEU A 209 -7.70 21.20 4.65
N VAL A 210 -7.38 19.91 4.77
CA VAL A 210 -6.46 19.38 5.78
C VAL A 210 -5.05 19.95 5.58
N PHE A 211 -4.60 20.09 4.34
CA PHE A 211 -3.30 20.67 4.00
C PHE A 211 -3.19 22.12 4.48
N GLU A 212 -4.14 22.98 4.09
CA GLU A 212 -4.11 24.39 4.49
C GLU A 212 -4.32 24.57 5.99
N HIS A 213 -5.23 23.80 6.60
CA HIS A 213 -5.48 23.89 8.04
C HIS A 213 -4.26 23.45 8.87
N SER A 214 -3.53 22.43 8.40
CA SER A 214 -2.35 21.91 9.10
C SER A 214 -1.17 22.88 9.12
N LYS A 215 -1.14 23.90 8.25
CA LYS A 215 -0.12 24.96 8.26
C LYS A 215 -0.17 25.85 9.50
N ASN A 216 -1.29 25.83 10.24
CA ASN A 216 -1.41 26.62 11.47
C ASN A 216 -0.55 26.08 12.62
N PHE A 217 -0.12 24.83 12.56
CA PHE A 217 0.63 24.17 13.64
C PHE A 217 1.84 23.34 13.17
N ALA A 218 2.04 23.15 11.88
CA ALA A 218 3.16 22.39 11.33
C ALA A 218 3.68 22.97 10.01
N GLN A 219 4.90 22.59 9.64
CA GLN A 219 5.41 22.82 8.29
C GLN A 219 4.83 21.76 7.34
N VAL A 220 3.82 22.14 6.57
CA VAL A 220 3.20 21.23 5.59
C VAL A 220 3.90 21.33 4.24
N ILE A 221 4.26 20.18 3.68
CA ILE A 221 4.92 20.06 2.38
C ILE A 221 4.17 19.09 1.48
N GLU A 222 4.18 19.38 0.18
CA GLU A 222 3.77 18.40 -0.83
C GLU A 222 4.92 17.40 -1.05
N ILE A 223 4.58 16.11 -1.08
CA ILE A 223 5.57 15.03 -1.19
C ILE A 223 5.30 14.17 -2.42
N PRO A 224 6.35 13.53 -3.00
CA PRO A 224 6.11 12.42 -3.92
C PRO A 224 5.44 11.25 -3.19
N PRO A 225 4.68 10.40 -3.90
CA PRO A 225 4.10 9.21 -3.28
C PRO A 225 5.17 8.19 -2.88
N LEU A 226 4.90 7.40 -1.85
CA LEU A 226 5.76 6.31 -1.41
C LEU A 226 5.38 4.99 -2.10
N THR A 227 6.38 4.17 -2.42
CA THR A 227 6.18 2.86 -3.06
C THR A 227 5.72 1.75 -2.12
N GLY A 228 5.65 2.03 -0.81
CA GLY A 228 5.03 1.12 0.17
C GLY A 228 3.51 1.03 -0.03
N GLY A 229 2.90 0.00 0.57
CA GLY A 229 1.45 -0.10 0.70
C GLY A 229 1.03 0.07 2.15
N GLU A 230 -0.23 0.43 2.35
CA GLU A 230 -0.80 0.75 3.66
C GLU A 230 -2.29 0.35 3.65
N ASP A 231 -2.71 -0.52 4.56
CA ASP A 231 -4.07 -1.08 4.55
C ASP A 231 -5.14 -0.07 4.99
N PHE A 232 -4.77 1.12 5.49
CA PHE A 232 -5.67 2.28 5.60
C PHE A 232 -6.42 2.58 4.29
N ALA A 233 -5.83 2.22 3.14
CA ALA A 233 -6.49 2.28 1.84
C ALA A 233 -7.88 1.60 1.83
N ALA A 234 -8.06 0.50 2.57
CA ALA A 234 -9.35 -0.20 2.66
C ALA A 234 -10.44 0.68 3.29
N TYR A 235 -10.09 1.56 4.22
CA TYR A 235 -11.06 2.55 4.73
C TYR A 235 -11.42 3.58 3.66
N GLN A 236 -10.43 4.03 2.88
CA GLN A 236 -10.61 5.02 1.82
C GLN A 236 -11.44 4.49 0.64
N GLU A 237 -11.55 3.18 0.48
CA GLU A 237 -12.48 2.56 -0.48
C GLU A 237 -13.96 2.70 -0.07
N GLN A 238 -14.24 2.90 1.22
CA GLN A 238 -15.61 2.99 1.75
C GLN A 238 -16.06 4.42 1.99
N ILE A 239 -15.15 5.28 2.47
CA ILE A 239 -15.43 6.65 2.89
C ILE A 239 -14.27 7.58 2.48
N PRO A 240 -14.53 8.89 2.24
CA PRO A 240 -13.45 9.82 1.93
C PRO A 240 -12.47 9.91 3.09
N GLY A 241 -11.17 9.93 2.80
CA GLY A 241 -10.16 10.00 3.83
C GLY A 241 -8.88 10.71 3.42
N VAL A 242 -8.14 11.17 4.42
CA VAL A 242 -6.84 11.84 4.26
C VAL A 242 -5.81 11.14 5.14
N PHE A 243 -4.77 10.61 4.50
CA PHE A 243 -3.63 9.98 5.13
C PHE A 243 -2.40 10.86 4.97
N ALA A 244 -1.73 11.20 6.07
CA ALA A 244 -0.55 12.06 6.09
C ALA A 244 0.74 11.28 6.37
N LEU A 245 1.89 11.90 6.06
CA LEU A 245 3.19 11.44 6.53
C LEU A 245 3.75 12.44 7.55
N ILE A 246 3.92 12.04 8.81
CA ILE A 246 4.40 12.95 9.87
C ILE A 246 5.88 12.69 10.17
N GLY A 247 6.68 13.74 10.20
CA GLY A 247 8.12 13.62 10.43
C GLY A 247 8.46 13.09 11.81
N SER A 248 9.30 12.05 11.84
CA SER A 248 9.68 11.33 13.05
C SER A 248 11.16 11.42 13.39
N ASN A 249 12.02 11.81 12.45
CA ASN A 249 13.46 11.87 12.74
C ASN A 249 14.15 12.98 11.94
N GLY A 250 14.26 12.81 10.62
CA GLY A 250 14.73 13.81 9.66
C GLY A 250 16.21 14.17 9.75
N ASP A 251 17.02 13.39 10.47
CA ASP A 251 18.47 13.50 10.46
C ASP A 251 19.07 12.86 9.21
N GLU A 252 20.23 13.35 8.79
CA GLU A 252 20.98 12.74 7.69
C GLU A 252 21.36 11.29 8.06
N GLY A 253 20.96 10.33 7.22
CA GLY A 253 21.19 8.91 7.49
C GLY A 253 20.30 8.31 8.58
N ALA A 254 19.18 8.95 8.93
CA ALA A 254 18.19 8.37 9.82
C ALA A 254 17.79 6.96 9.33
N PRO A 255 17.80 5.93 10.22
CA PRO A 255 17.40 4.58 9.84
C PRO A 255 15.96 4.55 9.32
N ASP A 256 15.75 3.88 8.19
CA ASP A 256 14.43 3.79 7.56
C ASP A 256 13.49 2.85 8.32
N LEU A 257 12.23 2.82 7.89
CA LEU A 257 11.24 1.85 8.34
C LEU A 257 11.79 0.42 8.18
N HIS A 258 11.46 -0.44 9.14
CA HIS A 258 11.89 -1.85 9.24
C HIS A 258 13.39 -2.08 9.50
N HIS A 259 14.17 -1.01 9.69
CA HIS A 259 15.56 -1.13 10.13
C HIS A 259 15.67 -1.51 11.62
N ASP A 260 16.70 -2.28 12.00
CA ASP A 260 16.90 -2.78 13.38
C ASP A 260 17.27 -1.68 14.40
N THR A 261 17.78 -0.55 13.90
CA THR A 261 18.02 0.69 14.68
C THR A 261 16.99 1.79 14.42
N PHE A 262 15.82 1.46 13.86
CA PHE A 262 14.73 2.42 13.66
C PHE A 262 14.38 3.14 14.98
N MET A 263 14.19 4.46 14.91
CA MET A 263 13.87 5.29 16.07
C MET A 263 13.05 6.52 15.66
N VAL A 264 11.98 6.76 16.42
CA VAL A 264 11.20 8.01 16.39
C VAL A 264 11.69 8.95 17.48
N LYS A 265 11.79 10.23 17.17
CA LYS A 265 12.07 11.30 18.12
C LYS A 265 10.79 11.73 18.82
N ASP A 266 10.79 11.76 20.15
CA ASP A 266 9.62 12.13 20.98
C ASP A 266 9.05 13.51 20.62
N GLN A 267 9.87 14.44 20.12
CA GLN A 267 9.41 15.75 19.66
C GLN A 267 8.35 15.66 18.55
N ALA A 268 8.26 14.54 17.82
CA ALA A 268 7.24 14.31 16.80
C ALA A 268 5.83 14.12 17.39
N LEU A 269 5.70 13.77 18.67
CA LEU A 269 4.40 13.51 19.32
C LEU A 269 3.51 14.74 19.29
N GLU A 270 4.07 15.94 19.49
CA GLU A 270 3.30 17.19 19.48
C GLU A 270 2.60 17.40 18.12
N THR A 271 3.33 17.21 17.02
CA THR A 271 2.77 17.33 15.67
C THR A 271 1.73 16.25 15.39
N ALA A 272 1.99 15.01 15.78
CA ALA A 272 1.08 13.88 15.56
C ALA A 272 -0.23 13.99 16.34
N VAL A 273 -0.15 14.36 17.62
CA VAL A 273 -1.34 14.61 18.46
C VAL A 273 -2.15 15.77 17.89
N THR A 274 -1.49 16.91 17.61
CA THR A 274 -2.16 18.10 17.08
C THR A 274 -2.80 17.84 15.72
N TYR A 275 -2.16 17.04 14.86
CA TYR A 275 -2.72 16.65 13.57
C TYR A 275 -4.10 16.00 13.71
N TYR A 276 -4.26 15.03 14.61
CA TYR A 276 -5.55 14.40 14.85
C TYR A 276 -6.57 15.37 15.44
N VAL A 277 -6.18 16.13 16.47
CA VAL A 277 -7.10 17.03 17.19
C VAL A 277 -7.65 18.13 16.27
N GLU A 278 -6.77 18.86 15.60
CA GLU A 278 -7.16 20.01 14.78
C GLU A 278 -7.89 19.59 13.50
N ASN A 279 -7.44 18.52 12.83
CA ASN A 279 -8.13 18.07 11.62
C ASN A 279 -9.45 17.34 11.92
N ALA A 280 -9.61 16.69 13.08
CA ALA A 280 -10.92 16.20 13.51
C ALA A 280 -11.91 17.37 13.69
N LYS A 281 -11.50 18.45 14.37
CA LYS A 281 -12.34 19.66 14.53
C LYS A 281 -12.67 20.31 13.19
N LEU A 282 -11.69 20.41 12.28
CA LEU A 282 -11.90 20.92 10.92
C LEU A 282 -12.99 20.12 10.20
N LEU A 283 -12.86 18.79 10.18
CA LEU A 283 -13.79 17.93 9.46
C LEU A 283 -15.18 17.91 10.08
N LEU A 284 -15.29 17.90 11.42
CA LEU A 284 -16.59 18.05 12.09
C LEU A 284 -17.31 19.33 11.65
N ASN A 285 -16.61 20.47 11.63
CA ASN A 285 -17.19 21.72 11.14
C ASN A 285 -17.54 21.68 9.65
N TYR A 286 -16.70 21.06 8.82
CA TYR A 286 -16.96 20.91 7.38
C TYR A 286 -18.24 20.11 7.10
N PHE A 287 -18.46 19.01 7.83
CA PHE A 287 -19.64 18.16 7.65
C PHE A 287 -20.89 18.69 8.37
N ASP A 288 -20.75 19.48 9.45
CA ASP A 288 -21.87 20.19 10.11
C ASP A 288 -22.53 21.24 9.19
N MET A 289 -21.76 21.83 8.27
CA MET A 289 -22.25 22.86 7.34
C MET A 289 -22.91 22.29 6.07
N LYS A 290 -22.90 20.97 5.87
CA LYS A 290 -23.48 20.31 4.69
C LYS A 290 -24.82 19.65 5.01
#